data_AF-A0A1C3VX96-F1
#
_entry.id   AF-A0A1C3VX96-F1
#
_cell.length_a   1.000
_cell.length_b   1.000
_cell.length_c   1.000
_cell.angle_alpha   90.00
_cell.angle_beta   90.00
_cell.angle_gamma   90.00
#
_symmetry.space_group_name_H-M   'P 1'
#
loop_
_entity.id
_entity.type
_entity.pdbx_description
1 polymer ?
#
loop_
_entity_poly.entity_id
_entity_poly.type
_entity_poly.pdbx_seq_one_letter_code
_entity_poly.pdbx_strand_id
1 'polypeptide(L)'
;MPISKLEAAQRQLDCAIRLFINGEELLAVHALSRAAFRVLYDIYPSYRDDGFSTDLGKFIEVGGWKRFNDAANFLKHTDRDPTAQGEVSEPDTQMGIGFGIVLHHRLTGTHTPEMKAFDAWMKALHPDEFKVPPDPDPDIEKLSRDAIEVVKAAPRNVQLRLAKALLTVMKENPDWPKLKA
;
A
#
# COMPACT_ATOMS: atom_id res chain seq x y z
N MET A 1 3.27 -12.10 -25.44
CA MET A 1 4.05 -10.86 -25.21
C MET A 1 4.79 -11.04 -23.89
N PRO A 2 6.13 -10.94 -23.84
CA PRO A 2 6.88 -11.10 -22.59
C PRO A 2 6.60 -9.92 -21.64
N ILE A 3 6.54 -10.19 -20.32
CA ILE A 3 6.37 -9.18 -19.27
C ILE A 3 7.58 -9.23 -18.33
N SER A 4 8.12 -8.07 -17.95
CA SER A 4 9.23 -8.02 -16.98
C SER A 4 8.72 -8.28 -15.55
N LYS A 5 9.60 -8.73 -14.65
CA LYS A 5 9.24 -8.91 -13.22
C LYS A 5 8.74 -7.60 -12.59
N LEU A 6 9.39 -6.49 -12.89
CA LEU A 6 9.03 -5.16 -12.40
C LEU A 6 7.64 -4.74 -12.90
N GLU A 7 7.37 -4.91 -14.20
CA GLU A 7 6.07 -4.61 -14.80
C GLU A 7 4.95 -5.50 -14.24
N ALA A 8 5.23 -6.80 -14.06
CA ALA A 8 4.29 -7.73 -13.45
C ALA A 8 3.94 -7.31 -12.02
N ALA A 9 4.94 -6.94 -11.21
CA ALA A 9 4.72 -6.48 -9.84
C ALA A 9 3.94 -5.17 -9.78
N GLN A 10 4.24 -4.20 -10.65
CA GLN A 10 3.47 -2.95 -10.75
C GLN A 10 2.00 -3.24 -11.07
N ARG A 11 1.73 -4.07 -12.09
CA ARG A 11 0.35 -4.41 -12.47
C ARG A 11 -0.42 -5.13 -11.34
N GLN A 12 0.25 -6.00 -10.59
CA GLN A 12 -0.33 -6.67 -9.42
C GLN A 12 -0.65 -5.67 -8.30
N LEU A 13 0.29 -4.75 -8.00
CA LEU A 13 0.12 -3.72 -6.99
C LEU A 13 -1.02 -2.75 -7.34
N ASP A 14 -1.05 -2.24 -8.58
CA ASP A 14 -2.12 -1.37 -9.06
C ASP A 14 -3.48 -2.09 -9.02
N CYS A 15 -3.52 -3.40 -9.32
CA CYS A 15 -4.73 -4.19 -9.21
C CYS A 15 -5.19 -4.33 -7.77
N ALA A 16 -4.29 -4.67 -6.84
CA ALA A 16 -4.59 -4.76 -5.41
C ALA A 16 -5.17 -3.44 -4.88
N ILE A 17 -4.57 -2.30 -5.25
CA ILE A 17 -5.04 -0.98 -4.84
C ILE A 17 -6.45 -0.70 -5.37
N ARG A 18 -6.73 -0.99 -6.65
CA ARG A 18 -8.08 -0.79 -7.22
C ARG A 18 -9.13 -1.64 -6.50
N LEU A 19 -8.83 -2.91 -6.23
CA LEU A 19 -9.72 -3.79 -5.48
C LEU A 19 -9.97 -3.25 -4.07
N PHE A 20 -8.90 -2.85 -3.37
CA PHE A 20 -8.98 -2.28 -2.03
C PHE A 20 -9.87 -1.02 -1.99
N ILE A 21 -9.63 -0.07 -2.89
CA ILE A 21 -10.36 1.20 -2.96
C ILE A 21 -11.84 1.00 -3.32
N ASN A 22 -12.16 -0.01 -4.12
CA ASN A 22 -13.54 -0.36 -4.44
C ASN A 22 -14.25 -1.16 -3.34
N GLY A 23 -13.56 -1.48 -2.24
CA GLY A 23 -14.12 -2.28 -1.16
C GLY A 23 -14.39 -3.74 -1.56
N GLU A 24 -13.61 -4.24 -2.52
CA GLU A 24 -13.70 -5.62 -3.01
C GLU A 24 -13.12 -6.61 -1.99
N GLU A 25 -13.18 -7.88 -2.35
CA GLU A 25 -12.78 -9.01 -1.50
C GLU A 25 -11.31 -8.89 -1.01
N LEU A 26 -11.14 -8.89 0.32
CA LEU A 26 -9.87 -8.56 0.98
C LEU A 26 -8.79 -9.62 0.77
N LEU A 27 -9.15 -10.90 0.64
CA LEU A 27 -8.19 -11.98 0.36
C LEU A 27 -7.51 -11.79 -0.99
N ALA A 28 -8.26 -11.40 -2.03
CA ALA A 28 -7.73 -11.09 -3.35
C ALA A 28 -6.77 -9.88 -3.29
N VAL A 29 -7.15 -8.82 -2.57
CA VAL A 29 -6.28 -7.65 -2.34
C VAL A 29 -4.98 -8.10 -1.67
N HIS A 30 -5.08 -8.89 -0.60
CA HIS A 30 -3.93 -9.37 0.15
C HIS A 30 -3.01 -10.22 -0.72
N ALA A 31 -3.54 -11.21 -1.43
CA ALA A 31 -2.76 -12.09 -2.30
C ALA A 31 -1.97 -11.30 -3.36
N LEU A 32 -2.63 -10.35 -4.04
CA LEU A 32 -2.00 -9.52 -5.07
C LEU A 32 -0.95 -8.56 -4.49
N SER A 33 -1.27 -7.90 -3.38
CA SER A 33 -0.35 -7.02 -2.64
C SER A 33 0.92 -7.76 -2.22
N ARG A 34 0.76 -8.98 -1.69
CA ARG A 34 1.87 -9.83 -1.25
C ARG A 34 2.73 -10.30 -2.40
N ALA A 35 2.12 -10.75 -3.50
CA ALA A 35 2.83 -11.17 -4.69
C ALA A 35 3.67 -10.01 -5.26
N ALA A 36 3.08 -8.81 -5.36
CA ALA A 36 3.78 -7.62 -5.82
C ALA A 36 4.95 -7.24 -4.91
N PHE A 37 4.71 -7.13 -3.60
CA PHE A 37 5.75 -6.86 -2.61
C PHE A 37 6.91 -7.85 -2.72
N ARG A 38 6.61 -9.15 -2.79
CA ARG A 38 7.63 -10.19 -2.81
C ARG A 38 8.52 -10.08 -4.04
N VAL A 39 7.93 -9.86 -5.22
CA VAL A 39 8.70 -9.68 -6.45
C VAL A 39 9.59 -8.44 -6.34
N LEU A 40 9.06 -7.30 -5.88
CA LEU A 40 9.82 -6.05 -5.73
C LEU A 40 10.96 -6.20 -4.71
N TYR A 41 10.70 -6.84 -3.58
CA TYR A 41 11.69 -7.09 -2.53
C TYR A 41 12.84 -7.98 -3.04
N ASP A 42 12.51 -9.06 -3.75
CA ASP A 42 13.49 -10.02 -4.24
C ASP A 42 14.37 -9.46 -5.36
N ILE A 43 13.82 -8.60 -6.23
CA ILE A 43 14.62 -7.96 -7.29
C ILE A 43 15.41 -6.76 -6.79
N TYR A 44 15.01 -6.12 -5.68
CA TYR A 44 15.60 -4.86 -5.21
C TYR A 44 17.14 -4.89 -5.11
N PRO A 45 17.78 -5.91 -4.48
CA PRO A 45 19.24 -5.98 -4.38
C PRO A 45 19.97 -6.08 -5.73
N SER A 46 19.29 -6.48 -6.81
CA SER A 46 19.87 -6.50 -8.16
C SER A 46 19.90 -5.13 -8.84
N TYR A 47 19.14 -4.15 -8.32
CA TYR A 47 19.04 -2.80 -8.87
C TYR A 47 19.69 -1.75 -7.97
N ARG A 48 19.62 -1.93 -6.64
CA ARG A 48 20.15 -0.99 -5.65
C ARG A 48 20.79 -1.74 -4.49
N ASP A 49 22.01 -1.36 -4.16
CA ASP A 49 22.73 -1.83 -2.98
C ASP A 49 23.00 -0.65 -2.04
N ASP A 50 21.92 -0.19 -1.39
CA ASP A 50 21.91 0.97 -0.50
C ASP A 50 21.52 0.63 0.94
N GLY A 51 21.58 -0.66 1.30
CA GLY A 51 21.21 -1.17 2.63
C GLY A 51 19.72 -1.17 2.94
N PHE A 52 18.87 -0.57 2.10
CA PHE A 52 17.44 -0.43 2.37
C PHE A 52 16.72 -1.77 2.49
N SER A 53 17.03 -2.75 1.63
CA SER A 53 16.43 -4.09 1.69
C SER A 53 16.74 -4.80 3.00
N THR A 54 17.96 -4.63 3.53
CA THR A 54 18.38 -5.16 4.83
C THR A 54 17.61 -4.50 5.97
N ASP A 55 17.48 -3.18 5.96
CA ASP A 55 16.77 -2.44 7.01
C ASP A 55 15.27 -2.71 6.99
N LEU A 56 14.67 -2.78 5.81
CA LEU A 56 13.28 -3.20 5.62
C LEU A 56 13.08 -4.64 6.12
N GLY A 57 14.02 -5.54 5.83
CA GLY A 57 14.01 -6.91 6.35
C GLY A 57 13.96 -6.96 7.88
N LYS A 58 14.83 -6.18 8.55
CA LYS A 58 14.84 -6.07 10.03
C LYS A 58 13.56 -5.47 10.58
N PHE A 59 13.01 -4.43 9.94
CA PHE A 59 11.76 -3.82 10.35
C PHE A 59 10.60 -4.83 10.30
N ILE A 60 10.51 -5.59 9.21
CA ILE A 60 9.50 -6.65 9.06
C ILE A 60 9.74 -7.79 10.06
N GLU A 61 11.01 -8.10 10.38
CA GLU A 61 11.36 -9.12 11.37
C GLU A 61 10.87 -8.75 12.78
N VAL A 62 11.11 -7.51 13.21
CA VAL A 62 10.61 -6.97 14.49
C VAL A 62 9.08 -6.89 14.50
N GLY A 63 8.46 -6.54 13.37
CA GLY A 63 7.00 -6.55 13.20
C GLY A 63 6.37 -7.95 13.09
N GLY A 64 7.18 -9.01 12.98
CA GLY A 64 6.75 -10.39 12.84
C GLY A 64 6.66 -10.85 11.38
N TRP A 65 7.83 -11.19 10.80
CA TRP A 65 7.96 -11.76 9.44
C TRP A 65 7.04 -12.96 9.20
N LYS A 66 6.78 -13.73 10.26
CA LYS A 66 5.84 -14.85 10.26
C LYS A 66 4.42 -14.37 9.96
N ARG A 67 3.84 -13.48 10.77
CA ARG A 67 2.51 -12.87 10.55
C ARG A 67 2.38 -12.21 9.18
N PHE A 68 3.42 -11.49 8.77
CA PHE A 68 3.45 -10.79 7.48
C PHE A 68 3.36 -11.75 6.27
N ASN A 69 3.85 -13.00 6.42
CA ASN A 69 3.78 -14.03 5.38
C ASN A 69 2.72 -15.10 5.64
N ASP A 70 2.15 -15.20 6.84
CA ASP A 70 1.27 -16.30 7.24
C ASP A 70 0.03 -16.39 6.32
N ALA A 71 -0.61 -15.28 5.97
CA ALA A 71 -1.75 -15.29 5.06
C ALA A 71 -1.38 -15.65 3.61
N ALA A 72 -0.23 -15.17 3.10
CA ALA A 72 0.28 -15.56 1.78
C ALA A 72 0.74 -17.03 1.75
N ASN A 73 1.28 -17.52 2.87
CA ASN A 73 1.74 -18.89 3.06
C ASN A 73 0.58 -19.86 3.24
N PHE A 74 -0.47 -19.43 3.94
CA PHE A 74 -1.71 -20.18 4.11
C PHE A 74 -2.33 -20.52 2.74
N LEU A 75 -2.39 -19.54 1.84
CA LEU A 75 -2.92 -19.75 0.48
C LEU A 75 -2.05 -20.62 -0.42
N LYS A 76 -0.74 -20.74 -0.14
CA LYS A 76 0.20 -21.47 -0.98
C LYS A 76 0.50 -22.91 -0.50
N HIS A 77 0.16 -23.25 0.73
CA HIS A 77 0.45 -24.55 1.36
C HIS A 77 -0.80 -25.41 1.59
N THR A 78 -1.72 -25.42 0.62
CA THR A 78 -2.92 -26.28 0.62
C THR A 78 -2.60 -27.78 0.64
N ASP A 79 -1.34 -28.17 0.43
CA ASP A 79 -0.85 -29.54 0.47
C ASP A 79 -0.70 -30.10 1.90
N ARG A 80 -0.57 -29.24 2.91
CA ARG A 80 -0.27 -29.66 4.30
C ARG A 80 -1.46 -29.67 5.24
N ASP A 81 -2.42 -28.77 5.03
CA ASP A 81 -3.63 -28.71 5.84
C ASP A 81 -4.80 -28.13 5.02
N PRO A 82 -5.49 -28.95 4.21
CA PRO A 82 -6.56 -28.49 3.32
C PRO A 82 -7.82 -28.02 4.08
N THR A 83 -7.88 -28.24 5.39
CA THR A 83 -9.02 -27.84 6.25
C THR A 83 -8.72 -26.63 7.13
N ALA A 84 -7.48 -26.13 7.13
CA ALA A 84 -7.11 -24.98 7.93
C ALA A 84 -7.95 -23.75 7.54
N GLN A 85 -8.32 -22.95 8.54
CA GLN A 85 -8.99 -21.67 8.36
C GLN A 85 -8.01 -20.55 8.68
N GLY A 86 -8.04 -19.49 7.88
CA GLY A 86 -7.18 -18.33 8.05
C GLY A 86 -7.99 -17.06 7.83
N GLU A 87 -7.68 -16.01 8.60
CA GLU A 87 -8.26 -14.69 8.44
C GLU A 87 -7.25 -13.74 7.81
N VAL A 88 -7.76 -12.85 6.96
CA VAL A 88 -6.95 -11.80 6.33
C VAL A 88 -7.11 -10.53 7.13
N SER A 89 -5.99 -10.01 7.61
CA SER A 89 -5.91 -8.74 8.31
C SER A 89 -5.84 -7.59 7.32
N GLU A 90 -6.76 -6.64 7.44
CA GLU A 90 -6.75 -5.41 6.64
C GLU A 90 -5.51 -4.54 6.90
N PRO A 91 -5.11 -4.28 8.17
CA PRO A 91 -3.86 -3.57 8.45
C PRO A 91 -2.64 -4.22 7.80
N ASP A 92 -2.55 -5.56 7.84
CA ASP A 92 -1.43 -6.27 7.21
C ASP A 92 -1.46 -6.15 5.69
N THR A 93 -2.66 -6.11 5.11
CA THR A 93 -2.88 -5.90 3.67
C THR A 93 -2.46 -4.50 3.24
N GLN A 94 -2.87 -3.48 4.00
CA GLN A 94 -2.46 -2.08 3.79
C GLN A 94 -0.95 -1.92 3.90
N MET A 95 -0.31 -2.57 4.89
CA MET A 95 1.14 -2.59 5.05
C MET A 95 1.85 -3.22 3.84
N GLY A 96 1.31 -4.32 3.31
CA GLY A 96 1.83 -4.94 2.08
C GLY A 96 1.76 -3.99 0.88
N ILE A 97 0.66 -3.26 0.72
CA ILE A 97 0.51 -2.26 -0.35
C ILE A 97 1.53 -1.14 -0.14
N GLY A 98 1.64 -0.60 1.08
CA GLY A 98 2.56 0.48 1.42
C GLY A 98 4.02 0.13 1.14
N PHE A 99 4.49 -1.05 1.55
CA PHE A 99 5.85 -1.48 1.22
C PHE A 99 6.05 -1.74 -0.27
N GLY A 100 5.03 -2.27 -0.96
CA GLY A 100 5.04 -2.39 -2.41
C GLY A 100 5.25 -1.03 -3.10
N ILE A 101 4.53 0.01 -2.65
CA ILE A 101 4.66 1.38 -3.17
C ILE A 101 6.08 1.90 -2.95
N VAL A 102 6.61 1.78 -1.72
CA VAL A 102 7.96 2.27 -1.40
C VAL A 102 9.03 1.58 -2.25
N LEU A 103 8.98 0.26 -2.38
CA LEU A 103 9.95 -0.49 -3.19
C LEU A 103 9.84 -0.15 -4.67
N HIS A 104 8.62 -0.05 -5.22
CA HIS A 104 8.40 0.33 -6.61
C HIS A 104 8.94 1.74 -6.88
N HIS A 105 8.67 2.70 -6.01
CA HIS A 105 9.17 4.06 -6.15
C HIS A 105 10.70 4.11 -6.13
N ARG A 106 11.34 3.37 -5.21
CA ARG A 106 12.80 3.32 -5.17
C ARG A 106 13.40 2.68 -6.42
N LEU A 107 12.70 1.75 -7.06
CA LEU A 107 13.16 1.09 -8.30
C LEU A 107 12.92 1.93 -9.56
N THR A 108 11.84 2.72 -9.61
CA THR A 108 11.40 3.41 -10.84
C THR A 108 11.52 4.93 -10.79
N GLY A 109 11.62 5.51 -9.58
CA GLY A 109 11.54 6.94 -9.34
C GLY A 109 10.14 7.54 -9.50
N THR A 110 9.11 6.73 -9.71
CA THR A 110 7.75 7.23 -10.04
C THR A 110 6.67 6.48 -9.25
N HIS A 111 5.46 7.05 -9.20
CA HIS A 111 4.26 6.39 -8.70
C HIS A 111 3.22 6.35 -9.81
N THR A 112 2.47 5.26 -9.90
CA THR A 112 1.24 5.19 -10.71
C THR A 112 0.13 6.01 -10.03
N PRO A 113 -0.96 6.35 -10.76
CA PRO A 113 -2.13 7.00 -10.16
C PRO A 113 -2.71 6.21 -8.96
N GLU A 114 -2.76 4.88 -9.07
CA GLU A 114 -3.15 3.97 -7.99
C GLU A 114 -2.27 4.15 -6.75
N MET A 115 -0.94 4.10 -6.92
CA MET A 115 0.00 4.25 -5.81
C MET A 115 -0.11 5.63 -5.16
N LYS A 116 -0.23 6.71 -5.97
CA LYS A 116 -0.44 8.08 -5.46
C LYS A 116 -1.71 8.19 -4.63
N ALA A 117 -2.81 7.61 -5.11
CA ALA A 117 -4.09 7.67 -4.41
C ALA A 117 -4.04 6.94 -3.06
N PHE A 118 -3.46 5.75 -3.03
CA PHE A 118 -3.33 4.98 -1.80
C PHE A 118 -2.39 5.66 -0.80
N ASP A 119 -1.22 6.13 -1.25
CA ASP A 119 -0.24 6.84 -0.42
C ASP A 119 -0.82 8.14 0.18
N ALA A 120 -1.52 8.94 -0.65
CA ALA A 120 -2.19 10.16 -0.19
C ALA A 120 -3.31 9.85 0.82
N TRP A 121 -4.09 8.79 0.59
CA TRP A 121 -5.15 8.36 1.49
C TRP A 121 -4.59 7.91 2.85
N MET A 122 -3.54 7.09 2.86
CA MET A 122 -2.87 6.65 4.09
C MET A 122 -2.30 7.83 4.89
N LYS A 123 -1.63 8.77 4.21
CA LYS A 123 -1.08 9.97 4.84
C LYS A 123 -2.17 10.90 5.39
N ALA A 124 -3.28 11.04 4.67
CA ALA A 124 -4.42 11.83 5.13
C ALA A 124 -5.07 11.23 6.38
N LEU A 125 -5.17 9.91 6.47
CA LEU A 125 -5.73 9.26 7.66
C LEU A 125 -4.71 9.14 8.80
N HIS A 126 -3.41 9.15 8.55
CA HIS A 126 -2.40 8.96 9.58
C HIS A 126 -1.31 10.04 9.55
N PRO A 127 -1.66 11.34 9.59
CA PRO A 127 -0.71 12.42 9.34
C PRO A 127 0.46 12.41 10.32
N ASP A 128 0.20 12.10 11.59
CA ASP A 128 1.23 12.06 12.63
C ASP A 128 2.19 10.87 12.47
N GLU A 129 1.68 9.70 12.07
CA GLU A 129 2.50 8.51 11.79
C GLU A 129 3.42 8.74 10.59
N PHE A 130 2.91 9.43 9.56
CA PHE A 130 3.67 9.79 8.36
C PHE A 130 4.42 11.12 8.47
N LYS A 131 4.36 11.79 9.63
CA LYS A 131 5.00 13.10 9.89
C LYS A 131 4.69 14.14 8.81
N VAL A 132 3.44 14.17 8.34
CA VAL A 132 2.96 15.18 7.40
C VAL A 132 3.03 16.54 8.08
N PRO A 133 3.71 17.54 7.49
CA PRO A 133 3.78 18.87 8.08
C PRO A 133 2.37 19.49 8.13
N PRO A 134 2.04 20.24 9.19
CA PRO A 134 0.75 20.92 9.26
C PRO A 134 0.63 21.95 8.15
N ASP A 135 -0.60 22.27 7.77
CA ASP A 135 -0.87 23.39 6.89
C ASP A 135 -0.36 24.70 7.54
N PRO A 136 0.30 25.59 6.78
CA PRO A 136 0.76 26.88 7.31
C PRO A 136 -0.40 27.78 7.78
N ASP A 137 -1.61 27.58 7.24
CA ASP A 137 -2.81 28.26 7.71
C ASP A 137 -3.47 27.46 8.86
N PRO A 138 -3.53 28.01 10.08
CA PRO A 138 -4.04 27.30 11.25
C PRO A 138 -5.54 26.96 11.15
N ASP A 139 -6.33 27.76 10.43
CA ASP A 139 -7.76 27.50 10.25
C ASP A 139 -7.98 26.34 9.28
N ILE A 140 -7.17 26.28 8.21
CA ILE A 140 -7.17 25.15 7.26
C ILE A 140 -6.65 23.88 7.92
N GLU A 141 -5.58 23.98 8.71
CA GLU A 141 -5.03 22.84 9.47
C GLU A 141 -6.09 22.28 10.42
N LYS A 142 -6.74 23.15 11.20
CA LYS A 142 -7.79 22.72 12.14
C LYS A 142 -8.96 22.08 11.40
N LEU A 143 -9.44 22.70 10.32
CA LEU A 143 -10.53 22.13 9.51
C LEU A 143 -10.15 20.76 8.94
N SER A 144 -8.92 20.62 8.46
CA SER A 144 -8.42 19.36 7.90
C SER A 144 -8.35 18.27 8.97
N ARG A 145 -7.82 18.58 10.16
CA ARG A 145 -7.78 17.62 11.28
C ARG A 145 -9.18 17.22 11.74
N ASP A 146 -10.09 18.18 11.90
CA ASP A 146 -11.48 17.91 12.29
C ASP A 146 -12.17 17.00 11.24
N ALA A 147 -11.95 17.25 9.94
CA ALA A 147 -12.49 16.42 8.87
C ALA A 147 -11.89 15.00 8.87
N ILE A 148 -10.59 14.86 9.11
CA ILE A 148 -9.91 13.55 9.17
C ILE A 148 -10.47 12.70 10.31
N GLU A 149 -10.69 13.28 11.50
CA GLU A 149 -11.27 12.56 12.63
C GLU A 149 -12.70 12.07 12.34
N VAL A 150 -13.50 12.88 11.64
CA VAL A 150 -14.82 12.45 11.16
C VAL A 150 -14.71 11.28 10.19
N VAL A 151 -13.76 11.30 9.25
CA VAL A 151 -13.56 10.21 8.29
C VAL A 151 -13.09 8.94 9.00
N LYS A 152 -12.14 9.02 9.93
CA LYS A 152 -11.66 7.87 10.72
C LYS A 152 -12.77 7.18 11.51
N ALA A 153 -13.66 7.98 12.11
CA ALA A 153 -14.80 7.47 12.87
C ALA A 153 -15.91 6.91 11.98
N ALA A 154 -15.90 7.20 10.68
CA ALA A 154 -16.91 6.75 9.75
C ALA A 154 -16.75 5.27 9.38
N PRO A 155 -17.84 4.58 8.96
CA PRO A 155 -17.76 3.22 8.46
C PRO A 155 -16.77 3.07 7.30
N ARG A 156 -16.16 1.88 7.16
CA ARG A 156 -15.11 1.60 6.18
C ARG A 156 -15.44 2.05 4.75
N ASN A 157 -16.66 1.82 4.29
CA ASN A 157 -17.09 2.26 2.95
C ASN A 157 -17.02 3.78 2.77
N VAL A 158 -17.21 4.56 3.84
CA VAL A 158 -17.06 6.03 3.83
C VAL A 158 -15.58 6.41 3.75
N GLN A 159 -14.72 5.74 4.50
CA GLN A 159 -13.27 5.95 4.43
C GLN A 159 -12.74 5.67 3.01
N LEU A 160 -13.22 4.62 2.37
CA LEU A 160 -12.84 4.25 1.00
C LEU A 160 -13.37 5.23 -0.06
N ARG A 161 -14.44 5.99 0.21
CA ARG A 161 -14.90 7.05 -0.71
C ARG A 161 -13.85 8.14 -0.89
N LEU A 162 -13.10 8.48 0.16
CA LEU A 162 -11.97 9.42 0.05
C LEU A 162 -10.89 8.85 -0.87
N ALA A 163 -10.49 7.59 -0.66
CA ALA A 163 -9.49 6.93 -1.51
C ALA A 163 -9.94 6.87 -2.98
N LYS A 164 -11.24 6.62 -3.22
CA LYS A 164 -11.82 6.59 -4.57
C LYS A 164 -11.82 7.96 -5.23
N ALA A 165 -12.16 9.01 -4.49
CA ALA A 165 -12.09 10.38 -4.99
C ALA A 165 -10.64 10.77 -5.35
N LEU A 166 -9.67 10.43 -4.48
CA LEU A 166 -8.25 10.62 -4.76
C LEU A 166 -7.84 9.87 -6.03
N LEU A 167 -8.23 8.61 -6.20
CA LEU A 167 -7.91 7.84 -7.40
C LEU A 167 -8.46 8.48 -8.68
N THR A 168 -9.70 8.96 -8.67
CA THR A 168 -10.26 9.70 -9.81
C THR A 168 -9.40 10.92 -10.16
N VAL A 169 -9.08 11.74 -9.16
CA VAL A 169 -8.25 12.94 -9.34
C VAL A 169 -6.87 12.58 -9.89
N MET A 170 -6.20 11.55 -9.35
CA MET A 170 -4.87 11.13 -9.82
C MET A 170 -4.89 10.57 -11.24
N LYS A 171 -5.99 9.95 -11.68
CA LYS A 171 -6.14 9.46 -13.07
C LYS A 171 -6.40 10.58 -14.05
N GLU A 172 -7.20 11.56 -13.66
CA GLU A 172 -7.48 12.75 -14.47
C GLU A 172 -6.28 13.71 -14.51
N ASN A 173 -5.45 13.69 -13.47
CA ASN A 173 -4.30 14.57 -13.29
C ASN A 173 -3.04 13.74 -12.94
N PRO A 174 -2.48 12.97 -13.89
CA PRO A 174 -1.37 12.05 -13.62
C PRO A 174 -0.09 12.75 -13.13
N ASP A 175 0.07 14.05 -13.39
CA ASP A 175 1.20 14.86 -12.90
C ASP A 175 0.97 15.47 -11.50
N TRP A 176 -0.23 15.29 -10.94
CA TRP A 176 -0.61 15.76 -9.61
C TRP A 176 -0.43 14.63 -8.56
N PRO A 177 -0.13 14.96 -7.29
CA PRO A 177 0.51 16.20 -6.87
C PRO A 177 1.93 16.25 -7.43
N LYS A 178 2.46 17.45 -7.71
CA LYS A 178 3.89 17.64 -7.90
C LYS A 178 4.58 17.48 -6.54
N LEU A 179 4.72 16.23 -6.09
CA LEU A 179 5.49 15.91 -4.90
C LEU A 179 6.91 16.41 -5.17
N LYS A 180 7.35 17.41 -4.42
CA LYS A 180 8.77 17.77 -4.41
C LYS A 180 9.51 16.54 -3.88
N ALA A 181 10.50 16.08 -4.66
CA ALA A 181 11.41 15.01 -4.30
C ALA A 181 12.09 15.26 -2.95
#